data_AF-A0A167SLH2-F1
#
_entry.id   AF-A0A167SLH2-F1
#
_cell.length_a   1.000
_cell.length_b   1.000
_cell.length_c   1.000
_cell.angle_alpha   90.00
_cell.angle_beta   90.00
_cell.angle_gamma   90.00
#
_symmetry.space_group_name_H-M   'P 1'
#
loop_
_entity.id
_entity.type
_entity.pdbx_description
1 polymer ?
#
loop_
_entity_poly.entity_id
_entity_poly.type
_entity_poly.pdbx_seq_one_letter_code
_entity_poly.pdbx_strand_id
1 'polypeptide(L)'
;MLLQLQQRAESWAASGIVTLVFCTDDSWPLSLMRKTARCMHVLSIYDLTKEEALQALTRMRKRIKEHSDTGSTDEESILEAVSMVGGRLLYLNRVSKARDMVDMARHMLRIEKGWLLSQIGLIPDCDDDVMNEQKWSSCSWLLLQEFVKLRQKQEEEHRARKGEDTEEALEDDYALLPVPSIPYWRCRQIMTRPDFLEDLDRANIIAVDVHHDVRPDSMLILHAAREVIEEEGFQDMLDGVKARMEEIESFSRTRELAAIASG
;
A
#
# COMPACT_ATOMS: atom_id res chain seq x y z
N MET A 1 -5.52 27.66 -1.17
CA MET A 1 -4.25 28.16 -0.59
C MET A 1 -3.01 27.54 -1.26
N LEU A 2 -2.95 26.22 -1.47
CA LEU A 2 -1.78 25.53 -2.05
C LEU A 2 -1.29 26.12 -3.39
N LEU A 3 -2.18 26.36 -4.35
CA LEU A 3 -1.83 26.96 -5.64
C LEU A 3 -1.24 28.38 -5.53
N GLN A 4 -1.69 29.17 -4.55
CA GLN A 4 -1.13 30.51 -4.31
C GLN A 4 0.28 30.44 -3.74
N LEU A 5 0.53 29.47 -2.84
CA LEU A 5 1.86 29.20 -2.31
C LEU A 5 2.81 28.74 -3.42
N GLN A 6 2.35 27.83 -4.29
CA GLN A 6 3.12 27.39 -5.46
C GLN A 6 3.50 28.59 -6.36
N GLN A 7 2.54 29.44 -6.73
CA GLN A 7 2.81 30.60 -7.60
C GLN A 7 3.85 31.55 -7.00
N ARG A 8 3.76 31.84 -5.69
CA ARG A 8 4.75 32.67 -5.00
C ARG A 8 6.11 31.97 -4.92
N ALA A 9 6.12 30.68 -4.61
CA ALA A 9 7.33 29.86 -4.54
C ALA A 9 8.11 29.90 -5.86
N GLU A 10 7.41 29.72 -6.99
CA GLU A 10 8.04 29.78 -8.32
C GLU A 10 8.60 31.18 -8.63
N SER A 11 7.85 32.24 -8.30
CA SER A 11 8.32 33.63 -8.52
C SER A 11 9.57 33.95 -7.72
N TRP A 12 9.64 33.51 -6.45
CA TRP A 12 10.78 33.77 -5.59
C TRP A 12 12.00 32.92 -5.95
N ALA A 13 11.78 31.65 -6.32
CA ALA A 13 12.84 30.76 -6.79
C ALA A 13 13.45 31.27 -8.10
N ALA A 14 12.63 31.71 -9.06
CA ALA A 14 13.09 32.29 -10.32
C ALA A 14 13.87 33.60 -10.13
N SER A 15 13.55 34.36 -9.08
CA SER A 15 14.25 35.60 -8.74
C SER A 15 15.51 35.37 -7.90
N GLY A 16 15.85 34.12 -7.58
CA GLY A 16 17.00 33.76 -6.75
C GLY A 16 16.88 34.18 -5.28
N ILE A 17 15.66 34.44 -4.81
CA ILE A 17 15.41 34.93 -3.44
C ILE A 17 15.42 33.76 -2.45
N VAL A 18 14.69 32.69 -2.75
CA VAL A 18 14.56 31.52 -1.88
C VAL A 18 14.17 30.28 -2.68
N THR A 19 14.68 29.12 -2.25
CA THR A 19 14.23 27.80 -2.73
C THR A 19 13.22 27.25 -1.74
N LEU A 20 12.00 26.95 -2.21
CA LEU A 20 10.96 26.32 -1.40
C LEU A 20 10.88 24.83 -1.74
N VAL A 21 10.80 23.99 -0.70
CA VAL A 21 10.61 22.54 -0.82
C VAL A 21 9.23 22.21 -0.25
N PHE A 22 8.38 21.60 -1.07
CA PHE A 22 7.11 21.03 -0.64
C PHE A 22 7.30 19.52 -0.46
N CYS A 23 6.93 19.00 0.70
CA CYS A 23 6.93 17.57 0.99
C CYS A 23 5.48 17.12 1.15
N THR A 24 5.14 15.97 0.56
CA THR A 24 3.84 15.32 0.68
C THR A 24 4.03 13.83 0.55
N ASP A 25 3.29 13.07 1.33
CA ASP A 25 3.16 11.62 1.16
C ASP A 25 2.00 11.31 0.20
N ASP A 26 1.01 12.21 0.08
CA ASP A 26 -0.11 12.09 -0.85
C ASP A 26 0.24 12.50 -2.28
N SER A 27 -0.46 11.90 -3.25
CA SER A 27 -0.36 12.23 -4.68
C SER A 27 -1.23 13.42 -5.13
N TRP A 28 -2.30 13.75 -4.40
CA TRP A 28 -3.24 14.81 -4.80
C TRP A 28 -2.61 16.21 -4.96
N PRO A 29 -1.62 16.65 -4.13
CA PRO A 29 -0.99 17.95 -4.28
C PRO A 29 -0.27 18.07 -5.61
N LEU A 30 0.37 16.99 -6.07
CA LEU A 30 1.04 16.95 -7.37
C LEU A 30 0.05 17.14 -8.51
N SER A 31 -1.06 16.41 -8.49
CA SER A 31 -2.13 16.53 -9.49
C SER A 31 -2.71 17.95 -9.56
N LEU A 32 -2.83 18.61 -8.41
CA LEU A 32 -3.31 19.98 -8.34
C LEU A 32 -2.25 20.98 -8.84
N MET A 33 -1.01 20.90 -8.34
CA MET A 33 0.06 21.84 -8.66
C MET A 33 0.55 21.74 -10.11
N ARG A 34 0.50 20.54 -10.70
CA ARG A 34 0.89 20.31 -12.11
C ARG A 34 0.12 21.20 -13.08
N LYS A 35 -1.12 21.58 -12.76
CA LYS A 35 -1.95 22.46 -13.60
C LYS A 35 -1.34 23.84 -13.83
N THR A 36 -0.59 24.35 -12.86
CA THR A 36 -0.02 25.70 -12.89
C THR A 36 1.51 25.73 -12.79
N ALA A 37 2.15 24.57 -12.79
CA ALA A 37 3.60 24.44 -12.61
C ALA A 37 4.37 24.97 -13.82
N ARG A 38 5.38 25.80 -13.56
CA ARG A 38 6.30 26.32 -14.59
C ARG A 38 7.74 25.89 -14.35
N CYS A 39 8.18 25.86 -13.09
CA CYS A 39 9.57 25.59 -12.72
C CYS A 39 9.70 24.55 -11.60
N MET A 40 8.58 24.02 -11.10
CA MET A 40 8.58 23.01 -10.06
C MET A 40 9.22 21.71 -10.54
N HIS A 41 10.27 21.28 -9.86
CA HIS A 41 10.83 19.94 -10.01
C HIS A 41 10.22 19.00 -8.96
N VAL A 42 9.89 17.78 -9.37
CA VAL A 42 9.23 16.79 -8.51
C VAL A 42 10.16 15.60 -8.36
N LEU A 43 10.50 15.28 -7.11
CA LEU A 43 11.31 14.14 -6.75
C LEU A 43 10.43 13.13 -6.02
N SER A 44 10.42 11.89 -6.50
CA SER A 44 9.78 10.77 -5.79
C SER A 44 10.80 10.10 -4.89
N ILE A 45 10.42 9.90 -3.62
CA ILE A 45 11.22 9.18 -2.64
C ILE A 45 10.59 7.79 -2.52
N TYR A 46 11.37 6.76 -2.82
CA TYR A 46 10.94 5.37 -2.73
C TYR A 46 11.56 4.72 -1.49
N ASP A 47 10.95 3.63 -1.06
CA ASP A 47 11.57 2.73 -0.09
C ASP A 47 12.89 2.19 -0.64
N LEU A 48 13.82 1.85 0.27
CA LEU A 48 15.09 1.26 -0.11
C LEU A 48 14.88 -0.05 -0.88
N THR A 49 15.76 -0.37 -1.82
CA THR A 49 15.80 -1.73 -2.37
C THR A 49 16.14 -2.72 -1.26
N LYS A 50 15.87 -4.01 -1.44
CA LYS A 50 16.21 -4.99 -0.41
C LYS A 50 17.71 -4.99 -0.08
N GLU A 51 18.60 -4.88 -1.06
CA GLU A 51 20.05 -4.83 -0.81
C GLU A 51 20.41 -3.61 0.03
N GLU A 52 19.83 -2.45 -0.28
CA GLU A 52 20.00 -1.23 0.49
C GLU A 52 19.40 -1.35 1.90
N ALA A 53 18.24 -2.00 2.04
CA ALA A 53 17.55 -2.22 3.31
C ALA A 53 18.33 -3.18 4.22
N LEU A 54 18.89 -4.27 3.69
CA LEU A 54 19.76 -5.20 4.40
C LEU A 54 21.02 -4.48 4.90
N GLN A 55 21.66 -3.70 4.04
CA GLN A 55 22.83 -2.91 4.42
C GLN A 55 22.48 -1.85 5.48
N ALA A 56 21.35 -1.16 5.32
CA ALA A 56 20.88 -0.15 6.24
C ALA A 56 20.57 -0.75 7.62
N LEU A 57 19.79 -1.83 7.68
CA LEU A 57 19.44 -2.50 8.93
C LEU A 57 20.69 -3.04 9.64
N THR A 58 21.60 -3.67 8.89
CA THR A 58 22.88 -4.15 9.42
C THR A 58 23.71 -3.01 10.02
N ARG A 59 23.82 -1.87 9.33
CA ARG A 59 24.55 -0.69 9.83
C ARG A 59 23.88 -0.08 11.05
N MET A 60 22.55 0.06 11.03
CA MET A 60 21.76 0.55 12.17
C MET A 60 21.98 -0.33 13.41
N ARG A 61 21.91 -1.66 13.23
CA ARG A 61 22.15 -2.63 14.30
C ARG A 61 23.54 -2.54 14.91
N LYS A 62 24.58 -2.51 14.07
CA LYS A 62 25.97 -2.37 14.54
C LYS A 62 26.15 -1.11 15.39
N ARG A 63 25.61 0.02 14.94
CA ARG A 63 25.70 1.31 15.66
C ARG A 63 24.97 1.30 17.01
N ILE A 64 23.81 0.66 17.08
CA ILE A 64 23.03 0.57 18.33
C ILE A 64 23.71 -0.38 19.32
N LYS A 65 24.31 -1.47 18.83
CA LYS A 65 25.05 -2.45 19.64
C LYS A 65 26.25 -1.85 20.37
N GLU A 66 26.87 -0.80 19.82
CA GLU A 66 27.92 -0.04 20.50
C GLU A 66 27.44 0.66 21.78
N HIS A 67 26.14 0.93 21.90
CA HIS A 67 25.56 1.75 22.96
C HIS A 67 24.52 1.00 23.83
N SER A 68 24.06 -0.19 23.41
CA SER A 68 23.02 -0.96 24.10
C SER A 68 23.04 -2.44 23.74
N ASP A 69 22.68 -3.32 24.68
CA ASP A 69 22.49 -4.75 24.39
C ASP A 69 21.23 -4.95 23.55
N THR A 70 21.43 -5.31 22.29
CA THR A 70 20.38 -5.36 21.27
C THR A 70 20.02 -6.78 20.85
N GLY A 71 20.44 -7.81 21.59
CA GLY A 71 20.19 -9.21 21.22
C GLY A 71 21.08 -9.68 20.06
N SER A 72 20.61 -10.71 19.34
CA SER A 72 21.36 -11.31 18.22
C SER A 72 21.45 -10.35 17.02
N THR A 73 22.50 -10.52 16.22
CA THR A 73 22.73 -9.80 14.96
C THR A 73 23.10 -10.82 13.89
N ASP A 74 22.34 -11.90 13.88
CA ASP A 74 22.41 -12.96 12.89
C ASP A 74 21.86 -12.46 11.55
N GLU A 75 22.51 -12.89 10.47
CA GLU A 75 22.17 -12.48 9.11
C GLU A 75 20.78 -12.96 8.69
N GLU A 76 20.39 -14.15 9.15
CA GLU A 76 19.07 -14.75 8.95
C GLU A 76 17.95 -13.89 9.54
N SER A 77 18.03 -13.49 10.82
CA SER A 77 17.03 -12.58 11.42
C SER A 77 16.94 -11.22 10.74
N ILE A 78 18.07 -10.68 10.23
CA ILE A 78 18.06 -9.41 9.47
C ILE A 78 17.31 -9.61 8.16
N LEU A 79 17.58 -10.72 7.48
CA LEU A 79 16.98 -11.06 6.20
C LEU A 79 15.47 -11.29 6.33
N GLU A 80 15.04 -12.08 7.32
CA GLU A 80 13.64 -12.35 7.62
C GLU A 80 12.91 -11.06 8.04
N ALA A 81 13.53 -10.21 8.86
CA ALA A 81 12.92 -8.95 9.26
C ALA A 81 12.72 -7.99 8.07
N VAL A 82 13.71 -7.89 7.17
CA VAL A 82 13.61 -7.05 5.95
C VAL A 82 12.59 -7.60 4.97
N SER A 83 12.49 -8.93 4.80
CA SER A 83 11.49 -9.53 3.90
C SER A 83 10.05 -9.24 4.34
N MET A 84 9.82 -9.13 5.65
CA MET A 84 8.52 -8.73 6.21
C MET A 84 8.28 -7.21 6.11
N VAL A 85 9.18 -6.37 6.62
CA VAL A 85 8.88 -4.93 6.73
C VAL A 85 9.15 -4.13 5.45
N GLY A 86 9.97 -4.66 4.54
CA GLY A 86 10.40 -3.97 3.33
C GLY A 86 11.47 -2.89 3.58
N GLY A 87 11.62 -1.98 2.61
CA GLY A 87 12.70 -0.99 2.58
C GLY A 87 12.42 0.34 3.30
N ARG A 88 11.25 0.49 3.93
CA ARG A 88 10.86 1.76 4.56
C ARG A 88 11.76 2.08 5.75
N LEU A 89 12.50 3.19 5.66
CA LEU A 89 13.47 3.61 6.68
C LEU A 89 12.86 3.70 8.09
N LEU A 90 11.62 4.16 8.22
CA LEU A 90 10.94 4.24 9.51
C LEU A 90 10.75 2.85 10.14
N TYR A 91 10.39 1.85 9.34
CA TYR A 91 10.21 0.48 9.80
C TYR A 91 11.54 -0.17 10.14
N LEU A 92 12.55 -0.02 9.27
CA LEU A 92 13.90 -0.50 9.52
C LEU A 92 14.47 0.08 10.82
N ASN A 93 14.27 1.38 11.09
CA ASN A 93 14.70 2.02 12.33
C ASN A 93 14.00 1.43 13.55
N ARG A 94 12.69 1.17 13.48
CA ARG A 94 11.92 0.54 14.57
C ARG A 94 12.43 -0.88 14.84
N VAL A 95 12.54 -1.70 13.80
CA VAL A 95 13.08 -3.06 13.87
C VAL A 95 14.50 -3.06 14.41
N SER A 96 15.36 -2.11 14.02
CA SER A 96 16.76 -2.04 14.44
C SER A 96 16.97 -1.81 15.94
N LYS A 97 15.96 -1.31 16.65
CA LYS A 97 16.01 -1.02 18.09
C LYS A 97 15.42 -2.12 18.96
N ALA A 98 14.65 -3.05 18.36
CA ALA A 98 14.03 -4.13 19.11
C ALA A 98 15.08 -5.10 19.68
N ARG A 99 14.72 -5.92 20.66
CA ARG A 99 15.63 -7.00 21.08
C ARG A 99 15.60 -8.18 20.10
N ASP A 100 14.41 -8.47 19.59
CA ASP A 100 14.14 -9.47 18.55
C ASP A 100 13.58 -8.73 17.33
N MET A 101 14.32 -8.77 16.21
CA MET A 101 13.94 -8.08 14.97
C MET A 101 12.74 -8.74 14.31
N VAL A 102 12.72 -10.06 14.33
CA VAL A 102 11.72 -10.88 13.65
C VAL A 102 10.40 -10.78 14.39
N ASP A 103 10.41 -10.92 15.71
CA ASP A 103 9.20 -10.72 16.52
C ASP A 103 8.64 -9.31 16.37
N MET A 104 9.51 -8.28 16.33
CA MET A 104 9.08 -6.90 16.08
C MET A 104 8.46 -6.74 14.69
N ALA A 105 9.05 -7.32 13.65
CA ALA A 105 8.50 -7.28 12.30
C ALA A 105 7.14 -7.99 12.21
N ARG A 106 6.99 -9.17 12.83
CA ARG A 106 5.69 -9.87 12.95
C ARG A 106 4.68 -9.07 13.75
N HIS A 107 5.10 -8.38 14.81
CA HIS A 107 4.25 -7.49 15.58
C HIS A 107 3.75 -6.31 14.75
N MET A 108 4.62 -5.70 13.95
CA MET A 108 4.25 -4.62 13.03
C MET A 108 3.25 -5.11 11.97
N LEU A 109 3.46 -6.31 11.40
CA LEU A 109 2.51 -6.93 10.46
C LEU A 109 1.13 -7.13 11.09
N ARG A 110 1.06 -7.64 12.33
CA ARG A 110 -0.22 -7.80 13.05
C ARG A 110 -0.94 -6.48 13.28
N ILE A 111 -0.19 -5.42 13.63
CA ILE A 111 -0.76 -4.08 13.80
C ILE A 111 -1.32 -3.57 12.46
N GLU A 112 -0.54 -3.67 11.38
CA GLU A 112 -1.00 -3.21 10.07
C GLU A 112 -2.19 -4.00 9.56
N LYS A 113 -2.24 -5.31 9.76
CA LYS A 113 -3.41 -6.14 9.45
C LYS A 113 -4.65 -5.70 10.22
N GLY A 114 -4.52 -5.47 11.53
CA GLY A 114 -5.62 -4.99 12.36
C GLY A 114 -6.11 -3.60 11.94
N TRP A 115 -5.19 -2.71 11.58
CA TRP A 115 -5.53 -1.39 11.05
C TRP A 115 -6.20 -1.49 9.67
N LEU A 116 -5.67 -2.28 8.74
CA LEU A 116 -6.24 -2.48 7.40
C LEU A 116 -7.68 -3.00 7.50
N LEU A 117 -7.92 -4.02 8.33
CA LEU A 117 -9.26 -4.56 8.59
C LEU A 117 -10.20 -3.53 9.25
N SER A 118 -9.68 -2.57 10.02
CA SER A 118 -10.49 -1.46 10.55
C SER A 118 -10.89 -0.43 9.50
N GLN A 119 -10.12 -0.31 8.41
CA GLN A 119 -10.37 0.67 7.35
C GLN A 119 -11.22 0.11 6.20
N ILE A 120 -11.04 -1.17 5.85
CA ILE A 120 -11.69 -1.82 4.70
C ILE A 120 -12.37 -3.14 5.10
N GLY A 121 -12.83 -3.27 6.34
CA GLY A 121 -13.54 -4.46 6.81
C GLY A 121 -14.79 -4.79 5.98
N LEU A 122 -14.98 -6.07 5.68
CA LEU A 122 -16.19 -6.57 5.02
C LEU A 122 -17.27 -6.87 6.07
N ILE A 123 -18.50 -6.46 5.78
CA ILE A 123 -19.68 -6.68 6.62
C ILE A 123 -20.68 -7.54 5.83
N PRO A 124 -20.76 -8.86 6.08
CA PRO A 124 -21.61 -9.78 5.31
C PRO A 124 -23.09 -9.39 5.31
N ASP A 125 -23.62 -9.05 6.48
CA ASP A 125 -25.02 -8.67 6.67
C ASP A 125 -25.17 -7.14 6.63
N CYS A 126 -24.75 -6.52 5.53
CA CYS A 126 -24.88 -5.08 5.36
C CYS A 126 -26.30 -4.67 4.94
N ASP A 127 -26.72 -3.49 5.42
CA ASP A 127 -27.98 -2.82 5.09
C ASP A 127 -27.70 -1.51 4.33
N ASP A 128 -28.76 -0.87 3.81
CA ASP A 128 -28.72 0.36 3.00
C ASP A 128 -27.87 1.48 3.62
N ASP A 129 -27.88 1.63 4.95
CA ASP A 129 -27.16 2.69 5.67
C ASP A 129 -25.63 2.56 5.60
N VAL A 130 -25.13 1.33 5.38
CA VAL A 130 -23.68 1.01 5.35
C VAL A 130 -23.20 0.78 3.91
N MET A 131 -24.05 1.05 2.92
CA MET A 131 -23.79 0.78 1.50
C MET A 131 -22.49 1.42 1.00
N ASN A 132 -22.25 2.71 1.29
CA ASN A 132 -21.07 3.40 0.77
C ASN A 132 -19.77 2.87 1.39
N GLU A 133 -19.80 2.48 2.67
CA GLU A 133 -18.67 1.85 3.36
C GLU A 133 -18.36 0.48 2.74
N GLN A 134 -19.37 -0.33 2.42
CA GLN A 134 -19.12 -1.62 1.78
C GLN A 134 -18.71 -1.50 0.31
N LYS A 135 -19.12 -0.44 -0.41
CA LYS A 135 -18.51 -0.07 -1.71
C LYS A 135 -17.03 0.25 -1.57
N TRP A 136 -16.68 1.00 -0.52
CA TRP A 136 -15.28 1.30 -0.21
C TRP A 136 -14.50 0.03 0.09
N SER A 137 -14.94 -0.80 1.03
CA SER A 137 -14.26 -2.03 1.43
C SER A 137 -14.12 -3.03 0.28
N SER A 138 -15.23 -3.38 -0.39
CA SER A 138 -15.22 -4.40 -1.45
C SER A 138 -14.36 -4.00 -2.66
N CYS A 139 -14.45 -2.77 -3.14
CA CYS A 139 -13.62 -2.28 -4.23
C CYS A 139 -12.13 -2.22 -3.85
N SER A 140 -11.82 -1.88 -2.59
CA SER A 140 -10.44 -1.87 -2.08
C SER A 140 -9.83 -3.26 -2.05
N TRP A 141 -10.60 -4.26 -1.59
CA TRP A 141 -10.17 -5.66 -1.62
C TRP A 141 -9.94 -6.19 -3.03
N LEU A 142 -10.76 -5.80 -4.01
CA LEU A 142 -10.50 -6.17 -5.42
C LEU A 142 -9.15 -5.65 -5.90
N LEU A 143 -8.76 -4.43 -5.54
CA LEU A 143 -7.45 -3.89 -5.90
C LEU A 143 -6.31 -4.63 -5.17
N LEU A 144 -6.45 -4.88 -3.87
CA LEU A 144 -5.46 -5.60 -3.08
C LEU A 144 -5.27 -7.05 -3.58
N GLN A 145 -6.36 -7.73 -3.97
CA GLN A 145 -6.30 -9.04 -4.60
C GLN A 145 -5.46 -9.04 -5.88
N GLU A 146 -5.59 -8.01 -6.72
CA GLU A 146 -4.76 -7.90 -7.93
C GLU A 146 -3.28 -7.67 -7.60
N PHE A 147 -2.95 -6.90 -6.55
CA PHE A 147 -1.56 -6.79 -6.09
C PHE A 147 -0.99 -8.12 -5.58
N VAL A 148 -1.77 -8.89 -4.80
CA VAL A 148 -1.35 -10.22 -4.30
C VAL A 148 -1.17 -11.20 -5.45
N LYS A 149 -2.08 -11.23 -6.44
CA LYS A 149 -1.92 -12.07 -7.64
C LYS A 149 -0.68 -11.70 -8.44
N LEU A 150 -0.39 -10.41 -8.60
CA LEU A 150 0.83 -9.96 -9.26
C LEU A 150 2.08 -10.38 -8.49
N ARG A 151 2.05 -10.30 -7.16
CA ARG A 151 3.14 -10.77 -6.31
C ARG A 151 3.38 -12.27 -6.48
N GLN A 152 2.33 -13.09 -6.41
CA GLN A 152 2.40 -14.53 -6.62
C GLN A 152 2.97 -14.86 -8.01
N LYS A 153 2.54 -14.14 -9.05
CA LYS A 153 3.08 -14.29 -10.40
C LYS A 153 4.57 -13.93 -10.48
N GLN A 154 5.01 -12.84 -9.83
CA GLN A 154 6.42 -12.48 -9.76
C GLN A 154 7.25 -13.59 -9.06
N GLU A 155 6.71 -14.18 -8.00
CA GLU A 155 7.33 -15.30 -7.25
C GLU A 155 7.42 -16.57 -8.11
N GLU A 156 6.38 -16.89 -8.88
CA GLU A 156 6.35 -18.01 -9.84
C GLU A 156 7.35 -17.80 -10.99
N GLU A 157 7.36 -16.65 -11.65
CA GLU A 157 8.29 -16.31 -12.73
C GLU A 157 9.74 -16.30 -12.23
N HIS A 158 9.96 -15.90 -10.98
CA HIS A 158 11.26 -15.96 -10.34
C HIS A 158 11.71 -17.41 -10.08
N ARG A 159 10.81 -18.26 -9.55
CA ARG A 159 11.07 -19.69 -9.36
C ARG A 159 11.38 -20.40 -10.69
N ALA A 160 10.61 -20.11 -11.73
CA ALA A 160 10.81 -20.69 -13.07
C ALA A 160 12.16 -20.30 -13.70
N ARG A 161 12.63 -19.05 -13.48
CA ARG A 161 13.93 -18.60 -14.01
C ARG A 161 15.14 -19.24 -13.32
N LYS A 162 15.03 -19.62 -12.05
CA LYS A 162 16.12 -20.27 -11.30
C LYS A 162 16.23 -21.78 -11.53
N GLY A 163 15.22 -22.41 -12.13
CA GLY A 163 15.18 -23.85 -12.41
C GLY A 163 14.77 -24.69 -11.19
N GLU A 164 14.13 -25.85 -11.44
CA GLU A 164 13.62 -26.77 -10.40
C GLU A 164 14.74 -27.51 -9.63
N ASP A 165 15.98 -27.50 -10.12
CA ASP A 165 17.11 -28.31 -9.61
C ASP A 165 17.87 -27.71 -8.42
N THR A 166 17.42 -26.56 -7.88
CA THR A 166 17.97 -26.05 -6.61
C THR A 166 16.85 -26.13 -5.57
N GLU A 167 16.86 -27.17 -4.72
CA GLU A 167 16.02 -27.25 -3.51
C GLU A 167 16.18 -26.02 -2.60
N GLU A 168 17.18 -25.16 -2.85
CA GLU A 168 17.44 -23.88 -2.21
C GLU A 168 16.98 -22.67 -3.05
N ALA A 169 15.79 -22.71 -3.66
CA ALA A 169 15.06 -21.47 -3.89
C ALA A 169 14.59 -20.95 -2.52
N LEU A 170 15.55 -20.48 -1.70
CA LEU A 170 15.29 -19.90 -0.39
C LEU A 170 14.18 -18.87 -0.56
N GLU A 171 13.13 -18.93 0.26
CA GLU A 171 12.09 -17.90 0.38
C GLU A 171 12.68 -16.48 0.44
N ASP A 172 13.92 -16.39 0.92
CA ASP A 172 14.78 -15.22 0.92
C ASP A 172 14.87 -14.50 -0.42
N ASP A 173 14.91 -15.18 -1.57
CA ASP A 173 15.14 -14.47 -2.83
C ASP A 173 13.93 -13.70 -3.34
N TYR A 174 12.72 -14.07 -2.89
CA TYR A 174 11.49 -13.33 -3.20
C TYR A 174 11.47 -11.92 -2.63
N ALA A 175 12.27 -11.67 -1.59
CA ALA A 175 12.37 -10.34 -1.04
C ALA A 175 13.14 -9.37 -1.96
N LEU A 176 13.86 -9.85 -3.01
CA LEU A 176 14.47 -8.98 -4.03
C LEU A 176 13.47 -8.53 -5.11
N LEU A 177 12.28 -9.12 -5.13
CA LEU A 177 11.26 -8.76 -6.11
C LEU A 177 10.72 -7.35 -5.83
N PRO A 178 10.55 -6.52 -6.88
CA PRO A 178 9.98 -5.20 -6.71
C PRO A 178 8.54 -5.31 -6.19
N VAL A 179 8.12 -4.34 -5.37
CA VAL A 179 6.73 -4.23 -4.94
C VAL A 179 5.83 -4.18 -6.19
N PRO A 180 4.75 -4.98 -6.25
CA PRO A 180 3.81 -4.96 -7.35
C PRO A 180 3.27 -3.55 -7.61
N SER A 181 3.13 -3.22 -8.88
CA SER A 181 2.58 -1.94 -9.32
C SER A 181 1.57 -2.15 -10.44
N ILE A 182 0.51 -1.35 -10.42
CA ILE A 182 -0.56 -1.33 -11.42
C ILE A 182 -0.73 0.12 -11.89
N PRO A 183 -0.73 0.39 -13.20
CA PRO A 183 -1.01 1.72 -13.71
C PRO A 183 -2.38 2.23 -13.23
N TYR A 184 -2.48 3.51 -12.87
CA TYR A 184 -3.69 4.12 -12.30
C TYR A 184 -4.94 3.86 -13.14
N TRP A 185 -4.84 3.95 -14.48
CA TRP A 185 -5.97 3.68 -15.38
C TRP A 185 -6.51 2.26 -15.24
N ARG A 186 -5.65 1.28 -14.95
CA ARG A 186 -6.03 -0.12 -14.77
C ARG A 186 -6.66 -0.32 -13.39
N CYS A 187 -6.17 0.35 -12.36
CA CYS A 187 -6.81 0.38 -11.04
C CYS A 187 -8.26 0.85 -11.13
N ARG A 188 -8.54 1.87 -11.95
CA ARG A 188 -9.92 2.35 -12.21
C ARG A 188 -10.84 1.26 -12.78
N GLN A 189 -10.29 0.38 -13.63
CA GLN A 189 -11.07 -0.73 -14.22
C GLN A 189 -11.31 -1.85 -13.20
N ILE A 190 -10.31 -2.16 -12.37
CA ILE A 190 -10.40 -3.19 -11.34
C ILE A 190 -11.42 -2.78 -10.27
N MET A 191 -11.30 -1.55 -9.75
CA MET A 191 -12.14 -1.08 -8.65
C MET A 191 -13.55 -0.72 -9.09
N THR A 192 -13.74 -0.25 -10.33
CA THR A 192 -14.99 0.36 -10.86
C THR A 192 -15.47 1.63 -10.13
N ARG A 193 -14.97 1.92 -8.92
CA ARG A 193 -15.10 3.16 -8.15
C ARG A 193 -13.78 3.93 -8.07
N PRO A 194 -13.42 4.67 -9.15
CA PRO A 194 -12.13 5.35 -9.24
C PRO A 194 -12.01 6.56 -8.31
N ASP A 195 -13.12 7.05 -7.77
CA ASP A 195 -13.18 8.13 -6.78
C ASP A 195 -12.53 7.75 -5.45
N PHE A 196 -12.52 6.45 -5.12
CA PHE A 196 -11.87 5.94 -3.90
C PHE A 196 -10.34 5.84 -3.98
N LEU A 197 -9.73 5.92 -5.16
CA LEU A 197 -8.27 5.80 -5.28
C LEU A 197 -7.53 6.92 -4.54
N GLU A 198 -8.02 8.16 -4.61
CA GLU A 198 -7.40 9.29 -3.90
C GLU A 198 -7.55 9.14 -2.39
N ASP A 199 -8.68 8.62 -1.92
CA ASP A 199 -8.92 8.40 -0.50
C ASP A 199 -8.12 7.19 0.02
N LEU A 200 -7.87 6.17 -0.80
CA LEU A 200 -6.99 5.04 -0.44
C LEU A 200 -5.53 5.47 -0.33
N ASP A 201 -5.10 6.38 -1.20
CA ASP A 201 -3.77 7.02 -1.15
C ASP A 201 -3.63 7.82 0.16
N ARG A 202 -4.62 8.67 0.47
CA ARG A 202 -4.66 9.42 1.75
C ARG A 202 -4.70 8.53 2.99
N ALA A 203 -5.35 7.38 2.88
CA ALA A 203 -5.39 6.41 3.98
C ALA A 203 -4.04 5.71 4.18
N ASN A 204 -3.09 5.81 3.25
CA ASN A 204 -1.84 5.02 3.21
C ASN A 204 -2.10 3.52 3.04
N ILE A 205 -3.16 3.15 2.30
CA ILE A 205 -3.38 1.75 1.88
C ILE A 205 -2.64 1.49 0.56
N ILE A 206 -2.66 2.49 -0.33
CA ILE A 206 -1.90 2.50 -1.58
C ILE A 206 -1.01 3.75 -1.61
N ALA A 207 -0.05 3.76 -2.53
CA ALA A 207 0.71 4.95 -2.88
C ALA A 207 0.68 5.13 -4.40
N VAL A 208 0.43 6.37 -4.84
CA VAL A 208 0.46 6.75 -6.26
C VAL A 208 1.68 7.61 -6.55
N ASP A 209 2.53 7.16 -7.48
CA ASP A 209 3.74 7.91 -7.83
C ASP A 209 3.54 8.95 -8.96
N VAL A 210 4.63 9.64 -9.31
CA VAL A 210 4.63 10.69 -10.35
C VAL A 210 4.33 10.16 -11.75
N HIS A 211 4.54 8.87 -12.00
CA HIS A 211 4.26 8.17 -13.24
C HIS A 211 2.82 7.63 -13.32
N HIS A 212 2.04 7.80 -12.24
CA HIS A 212 0.72 7.22 -12.05
C HIS A 212 0.76 5.70 -11.97
N ASP A 213 1.84 5.17 -11.41
CA ASP A 213 1.93 3.80 -10.98
C ASP A 213 1.44 3.70 -9.53
N VAL A 214 0.50 2.77 -9.30
CA VAL A 214 -0.14 2.54 -8.00
C VAL A 214 0.43 1.27 -7.41
N ARG A 215 0.89 1.34 -6.17
CA ARG A 215 1.41 0.20 -5.40
C ARG A 215 0.72 0.11 -4.04
N PRO A 216 0.75 -1.03 -3.35
CA PRO A 216 0.51 -1.05 -1.91
C PRO A 216 1.44 -0.01 -1.25
N ASP A 217 0.93 0.71 -0.25
CA ASP A 217 1.74 1.76 0.41
C ASP A 217 3.06 1.18 0.94
N SER A 218 3.00 0.00 1.55
CA SER A 218 4.16 -0.69 2.09
C SER A 218 4.12 -2.21 1.89
N MET A 219 5.27 -2.85 2.12
CA MET A 219 5.37 -4.31 2.13
C MET A 219 4.51 -4.94 3.22
N LEU A 220 4.34 -4.26 4.37
CA LEU A 220 3.45 -4.73 5.44
C LEU A 220 1.98 -4.74 5.01
N ILE A 221 1.52 -3.73 4.26
CA ILE A 221 0.16 -3.71 3.70
C ILE A 221 -0.03 -4.85 2.72
N LEU A 222 0.94 -5.11 1.85
CA LEU A 222 0.88 -6.21 0.90
C LEU A 222 0.80 -7.57 1.61
N HIS A 223 1.65 -7.79 2.63
CA HIS A 223 1.62 -9.03 3.43
C HIS A 223 0.34 -9.16 4.25
N ALA A 224 -0.14 -8.08 4.86
CA ALA A 224 -1.40 -8.07 5.60
C ALA A 224 -2.59 -8.41 4.70
N ALA A 225 -2.62 -7.82 3.49
CA ALA A 225 -3.65 -8.13 2.51
C ALA A 225 -3.56 -9.59 2.05
N ARG A 226 -2.34 -10.11 1.80
CA ARG A 226 -2.12 -11.52 1.45
C ARG A 226 -2.65 -12.46 2.52
N GLU A 227 -2.33 -12.23 3.80
CA GLU A 227 -2.83 -13.06 4.89
C GLU A 227 -4.37 -13.10 4.91
N VAL A 228 -5.04 -11.97 4.72
CA VAL A 228 -6.52 -11.91 4.71
C VAL A 228 -7.10 -12.58 3.46
N ILE A 229 -6.50 -12.37 2.29
CA ILE A 229 -6.98 -12.92 1.02
C ILE A 229 -6.83 -14.45 0.97
N GLU A 230 -5.78 -14.97 1.59
CA GLU A 230 -5.48 -16.40 1.67
C GLU A 230 -6.26 -17.11 2.81
N GLU A 231 -7.01 -16.37 3.66
CA GLU A 231 -7.89 -16.97 4.66
C GLU A 231 -9.05 -17.76 4.01
N GLU A 232 -9.39 -18.91 4.60
CA GLU A 232 -10.48 -19.75 4.13
C GLU A 232 -11.82 -18.99 4.20
N GLY A 233 -12.57 -18.99 3.10
CA GLY A 233 -13.87 -18.32 3.00
C GLY A 233 -13.80 -16.81 2.72
N PHE A 234 -12.61 -16.21 2.59
CA PHE A 234 -12.50 -14.78 2.24
C PHE A 234 -13.16 -14.44 0.90
N GLN A 235 -12.92 -15.25 -0.13
CA GLN A 235 -13.51 -15.02 -1.46
C GLN A 235 -15.04 -15.11 -1.42
N ASP A 236 -15.59 -16.10 -0.72
CA ASP A 236 -17.03 -16.26 -0.55
C ASP A 236 -17.64 -15.07 0.21
N MET A 237 -16.95 -14.58 1.24
CA MET A 237 -17.35 -13.38 1.98
C MET A 237 -17.38 -12.14 1.07
N LEU A 238 -16.34 -11.91 0.29
CA LEU A 238 -16.24 -10.77 -0.61
C LEU A 238 -17.34 -10.80 -1.69
N ASP A 239 -17.55 -11.96 -2.32
CA ASP A 239 -18.60 -12.11 -3.32
C ASP A 239 -20.01 -12.03 -2.72
N GLY A 240 -20.19 -12.53 -1.50
CA GLY A 240 -21.43 -12.38 -0.74
C GLY A 240 -21.77 -10.92 -0.44
N VAL A 241 -20.80 -10.13 0.04
CA VAL A 241 -20.98 -8.69 0.28
C VAL A 241 -21.34 -7.96 -1.02
N LYS A 242 -20.63 -8.26 -2.12
CA LYS A 242 -20.93 -7.64 -3.42
C LYS A 242 -22.34 -7.97 -3.91
N ALA A 243 -22.75 -9.23 -3.83
CA ALA A 243 -24.10 -9.67 -4.22
C ALA A 243 -25.17 -8.96 -3.37
N ARG A 244 -24.95 -8.88 -2.04
CA ARG A 244 -25.85 -8.18 -1.12
C ARG A 244 -26.03 -6.71 -1.48
N MET A 245 -24.93 -6.04 -1.85
CA MET A 245 -24.98 -4.64 -2.27
C MET A 245 -25.77 -4.45 -3.57
N GLU A 246 -25.60 -5.34 -4.54
CA GLU A 246 -26.37 -5.34 -5.79
C GLU A 246 -27.88 -5.53 -5.54
N GLU A 247 -28.25 -6.44 -4.62
CA GLU A 247 -29.64 -6.64 -4.20
C GLU A 247 -30.25 -5.36 -3.63
N ILE A 248 -29.58 -4.72 -2.67
CA ILE A 248 -30.04 -3.48 -2.04
C ILE A 248 -30.23 -2.37 -3.08
N GLU A 249 -29.28 -2.19 -3.98
CA GLU A 249 -29.42 -1.20 -5.05
C GLU A 249 -30.62 -1.50 -5.96
N SER A 250 -30.88 -2.77 -6.25
CA SER A 250 -32.04 -3.18 -7.05
C SER A 250 -33.37 -2.86 -6.35
N PHE A 251 -33.45 -3.09 -5.04
CA PHE A 251 -34.62 -2.74 -4.23
C PHE A 251 -34.85 -1.24 -4.18
N SER A 252 -33.78 -0.46 -3.99
CA SER A 252 -33.84 1.00 -3.97
C SER A 252 -34.37 1.57 -5.29
N ARG A 253 -33.83 1.10 -6.44
CA ARG A 253 -34.32 1.50 -7.77
C ARG A 253 -35.80 1.15 -7.98
N THR A 254 -36.22 -0.04 -7.53
CA THR A 254 -37.61 -0.48 -7.68
C THR A 254 -38.56 0.38 -6.84
N ARG A 255 -38.17 0.76 -5.62
CA ARG A 255 -38.93 1.68 -4.75
C ARG A 255 -39.06 3.07 -5.37
N GLU A 256 -37.98 3.60 -5.95
CA GLU A 256 -38.02 4.90 -6.65
C GLU A 256 -38.97 4.86 -7.84
N LEU A 257 -38.91 3.82 -8.67
CA LEU A 257 -39.82 3.67 -9.81
C LEU A 257 -41.28 3.55 -9.38
N ALA A 258 -41.56 2.79 -8.31
CA ALA A 258 -42.92 2.67 -7.77
C ALA A 258 -43.45 4.00 -7.21
N ALA A 259 -42.60 4.77 -6.52
CA ALA A 259 -42.97 6.09 -6.00
C ALA A 259 -43.33 7.06 -7.14
N ILE A 260 -42.52 7.09 -8.21
CA ILE A 260 -42.77 7.92 -9.40
C ILE A 260 -44.07 7.52 -10.11
N ALA A 261 -44.37 6.22 -10.20
CA ALA A 261 -45.59 5.73 -10.84
C ALA A 261 -46.88 6.02 -10.03
N SER A 262 -46.74 6.30 -8.74
CA SER A 262 -47.85 6.54 -7.80
C SER A 262 -48.15 8.02 -7.51
N GLY A 263 -47.30 8.93 -7.99
CA GLY A 263 -47.44 10.39 -7.85
C GLY A 263 -47.85 11.07 -9.14
#